data_AF-A0A699USU3-F1
#
_entry.id   AF-A0A699USU3-F1
#
_cell.length_a   1.000
_cell.length_b   1.000
_cell.length_c   1.000
_cell.angle_alpha   90.00
_cell.angle_beta   90.00
_cell.angle_gamma   90.00
#
_symmetry.space_group_name_H-M   'P 1'
#
loop_
_entity.id
_entity.type
_entity.pdbx_description
1 polymer ?
#
loop_
_entity_poly.entity_id
_entity_poly.type
_entity_poly.pdbx_seq_one_letter_code
_entity_poly.pdbx_strand_id
1 'polypeptide(L)' 'DLKVVKPKNQSFKDEPPEVELKELPPYLEYAFLGDNGKWPVIIAKDLSSNKKTTLINVLKTRKKAIA' A
#
# COMPACT_ATOMS: atom_id res chain seq x y z
N ASP A 1 12.03 35.13 14.69
CA ASP A 1 12.06 33.71 15.12
C ASP A 1 11.74 32.78 13.97
N LEU A 2 12.75 32.13 13.39
CA LEU A 2 12.59 31.10 12.36
C LEU A 2 12.12 29.81 13.03
N LYS A 3 10.85 29.43 12.83
CA LYS A 3 10.34 28.10 13.21
C LYS A 3 11.04 27.05 12.36
N VAL A 4 12.14 26.51 12.88
CA VAL A 4 12.78 25.30 12.36
C VAL A 4 11.79 24.16 12.52
N VAL A 5 11.08 23.83 11.46
CA VAL A 5 10.35 22.57 11.35
C VAL A 5 11.42 21.49 11.21
N LYS A 6 11.81 20.88 12.33
CA LYS A 6 12.68 19.70 12.31
C LYS A 6 12.05 18.68 11.36
N PRO A 7 12.79 18.07 10.42
CA PRO A 7 12.29 16.93 9.70
C PRO A 7 12.01 15.88 10.76
N LYS A 8 10.74 15.57 10.96
CA LYS A 8 10.33 14.48 11.81
C LYS A 8 10.83 13.26 11.07
N ASN A 9 12.00 12.75 11.47
CA ASN A 9 12.42 11.38 11.22
C ASN A 9 11.41 10.49 11.93
N GLN A 10 10.19 10.48 11.40
CA GLN A 10 9.16 9.55 11.74
C GLN A 10 9.75 8.25 11.21
N SER A 11 10.27 7.43 12.12
CA SER A 11 10.46 6.03 11.84
C SER A 11 9.11 5.57 11.29
N PHE A 12 9.00 5.45 9.97
CA PHE A 12 7.84 4.87 9.31
C PHE A 12 7.72 3.48 9.91
N LYS A 13 6.85 3.35 10.91
CA LYS A 13 6.60 2.06 11.52
C LYS A 13 6.04 1.19 10.42
N ASP A 14 6.51 -0.05 10.30
CA ASP A 14 5.99 -1.08 9.37
C ASP A 14 4.53 -1.48 9.68
N GLU A 15 3.80 -0.64 10.40
CA GLU A 15 2.39 -0.80 10.72
C GLU A 15 1.54 -0.29 9.55
N PRO A 16 0.58 -1.10 9.09
CA PRO A 16 -0.34 -0.66 8.04
C PRO A 16 -1.14 0.55 8.52
N PRO A 17 -1.46 1.51 7.63
CA PRO A 17 -2.44 2.52 7.94
C PRO A 17 -3.79 1.84 8.25
N GLU A 18 -4.45 2.32 9.30
CA GLU A 18 -5.81 1.93 9.63
C GLU A 18 -6.73 2.44 8.51
N VAL A 19 -7.12 1.54 7.60
CA VAL A 19 -7.93 1.86 6.43
C VAL A 19 -9.23 1.07 6.50
N GLU A 20 -10.35 1.79 6.42
CA GLU A 20 -11.66 1.20 6.17
C GLU A 20 -11.79 0.89 4.68
N LEU A 21 -11.93 -0.39 4.34
CA LEU A 21 -12.15 -0.80 2.95
C LEU A 21 -13.51 -0.32 2.46
N LYS A 22 -13.50 0.53 1.45
CA LYS A 22 -14.71 1.02 0.78
C LYS A 22 -15.10 0.09 -0.36
N GLU A 23 -16.36 0.14 -0.77
CA GLU A 23 -16.77 -0.51 -2.01
C GLU A 23 -16.01 0.06 -3.20
N LEU A 24 -15.51 -0.83 -4.06
CA LEU A 24 -14.75 -0.46 -5.24
C LEU A 24 -15.62 -0.56 -6.50
N PRO A 25 -15.36 0.29 -7.50
CA PRO A 25 -15.86 0.07 -8.84
C PRO A 25 -15.55 -1.35 -9.36
N PRO A 26 -16.38 -1.93 -10.23
CA PRO A 26 -16.28 -3.34 -10.66
C PRO A 26 -15.00 -3.69 -11.42
N TYR A 27 -14.28 -2.69 -11.92
CA TYR A 27 -13.00 -2.83 -12.62
C TYR A 27 -11.79 -2.80 -11.68
N LEU A 28 -11.99 -2.55 -10.38
CA LEU A 28 -10.94 -2.53 -9.36
C LEU A 28 -11.11 -3.69 -8.37
N GLU A 29 -10.00 -4.08 -7.77
CA GLU A 29 -9.91 -5.18 -6.82
C GLU A 29 -8.90 -4.83 -5.72
N TYR A 30 -9.17 -5.26 -4.49
CA TYR A 30 -8.20 -5.18 -3.41
C TYR A 30 -7.20 -6.33 -3.50
N ALA A 31 -5.93 -6.00 -3.33
CA ALA A 31 -4.86 -6.96 -3.09
C ALA A 31 -4.09 -6.55 -1.83
N PHE A 32 -3.44 -7.51 -1.18
CA PHE A 32 -2.81 -7.28 0.11
C PHE A 32 -1.30 -7.53 0.02
N LEU A 33 -0.51 -6.58 0.55
CA LEU A 33 0.94 -6.71 0.57
C LEU A 33 1.48 -7.43 1.82
N GLY A 34 0.64 -7.62 2.86
CA GLY A 34 0.96 -8.36 4.08
C GLY A 34 0.11 -9.62 4.25
N ASP A 35 0.64 -10.60 5.00
CA ASP A 35 0.06 -11.94 5.13
C ASP A 35 -1.22 -11.99 6.00
N ASN A 36 -1.52 -10.90 6.73
CA ASN A 36 -2.66 -10.83 7.66
C ASN A 36 -3.77 -9.88 7.14
N GLY A 37 -3.92 -9.70 5.83
CA GLY A 37 -4.86 -8.72 5.27
C GLY A 37 -4.47 -7.25 5.56
N LYS A 38 -3.21 -7.04 5.95
CA LYS A 38 -2.62 -5.72 6.18
C LYS A 38 -2.11 -5.15 4.86
N TRP A 39 -2.06 -3.82 4.77
CA TRP A 39 -1.58 -3.09 3.59
C TRP A 39 -2.42 -3.38 2.34
N PRO A 40 -3.70 -2.99 2.32
CA PRO A 40 -4.52 -3.08 1.13
C PRO A 40 -3.98 -2.13 0.05
N VAL A 41 -3.87 -2.63 -1.16
CA VAL A 41 -3.63 -1.87 -2.39
C VAL A 41 -4.77 -2.11 -3.36
N ILE A 42 -5.11 -1.09 -4.14
CA ILE A 42 -6.15 -1.19 -5.16
C ILE A 42 -5.45 -1.45 -6.50
N ILE A 43 -5.86 -2.53 -7.17
CA ILE A 43 -5.33 -2.92 -8.49
C ILE A 43 -6.47 -3.07 -9.48
N ALA A 44 -6.15 -3.07 -10.78
CA ALA A 44 -7.14 -3.34 -11.81
C ALA A 44 -7.49 -4.84 -11.84
N LYS A 45 -8.78 -5.15 -11.88
CA LYS A 45 -9.32 -6.52 -11.83
C LYS A 45 -8.99 -7.31 -13.10
N ASP A 46 -8.91 -6.62 -14.23
CA ASP A 46 -8.65 -7.16 -15.56
C ASP A 46 -7.19 -7.59 -15.81
N LEU A 47 -6.29 -7.35 -14.85
CA LEU A 47 -4.92 -7.84 -14.93
C LEU A 47 -4.88 -9.37 -14.95
N SER A 48 -4.12 -9.94 -15.89
CA SER A 48 -3.80 -11.37 -15.87
C SER A 48 -3.11 -11.76 -14.56
N SER A 49 -3.35 -12.99 -14.07
CA SER A 49 -2.77 -13.49 -12.81
C SER A 49 -1.25 -13.25 -12.70
N ASN A 50 -0.49 -13.53 -13.76
CA ASN A 50 0.97 -13.32 -13.76
C ASN A 50 1.37 -11.83 -13.54
N LYS A 51 0.65 -10.91 -14.18
CA LYS A 51 0.85 -9.46 -13.99
C LYS A 51 0.48 -9.03 -12.58
N LYS A 52 -0.62 -9.55 -12.01
CA LYS A 52 -1.00 -9.28 -10.61
C LYS A 52 0.10 -9.72 -9.65
N THR A 53 0.57 -10.96 -9.75
CA THR A 53 1.64 -11.48 -8.89
C THR A 53 2.93 -10.66 -9.02
N THR A 54 3.33 -10.33 -10.25
CA THR A 54 4.52 -9.50 -10.50
C THR A 54 4.39 -8.12 -9.86
N LEU A 55 3.24 -7.45 -10.05
CA LEU A 55 2.94 -6.15 -9.46
C LEU A 55 3.02 -6.20 -7.94
N ILE A 56 2.35 -7.18 -7.31
CA ILE A 56 2.35 -7.34 -5.86
C ILE A 56 3.75 -7.59 -5.31
N ASN A 57 4.58 -8.38 -6.00
CA ASN A 57 5.97 -8.59 -5.59
C ASN A 57 6.80 -7.29 -5.64
N VAL A 58 6.66 -6.50 -6.71
CA VAL A 58 7.31 -5.19 -6.82
C VAL A 58 6.85 -4.27 -5.69
N LEU A 59 5.54 -4.20 -5.42
CA LEU A 59 4.99 -3.38 -4.33
C LEU A 59 5.45 -3.86 -2.95
N LYS A 60 5.56 -5.18 -2.73
CA LYS A 60 6.11 -5.75 -1.49
C LYS A 60 7.56 -5.31 -1.24
N THR A 61 8.39 -5.20 -2.28
CA THR A 61 9.77 -4.70 -2.14
C THR A 61 9.84 -3.18 -1.89
N ARG A 62 8.79 -2.44 -2.27
CA ARG A 62 8.73 -0.98 -2.18
C ARG A 62 7.78 -0.46 -1.10
N LYS A 63 7.42 -1.28 -0.10
CA LYS A 63 6.52 -0.90 1.01
C LYS A 63 6.90 0.42 1.67
N LYS A 64 8.21 0.66 1.89
CA LYS A 64 8.73 1.90 2.48
C LYS A 64 8.43 3.18 1.71
N ALA A 65 8.13 3.08 0.41
CA ALA A 65 7.78 4.23 -0.42
C ALA A 65 6.25 4.48 -0.48
N ILE A 66 5.46 3.53 0.02
CA ILE A 66 3.99 3.55 0.01
C ILE A 66 3.44 3.85 1.41
N ALA A 67 4.18 3.42 2.45
CA ALA A 67 3.94 3.70 3.86
C ALA A 67 4.16 5.17 4.24
#